data_AF-A0A354V8A5-F1
#
_entry.id   AF-A0A354V8A5-F1
#
_cell.length_a   1.000
_cell.length_b   1.000
_cell.length_c   1.000
_cell.angle_alpha   90.00
_cell.angle_beta   90.00
_cell.angle_gamma   90.00
#
_symmetry.space_group_name_H-M   'P 1'
#
loop_
_entity.id
_entity.type
_entity.pdbx_description
1 polymer ?
#
loop_
_entity_poly.entity_id
_entity_poly.type
_entity_poly.pdbx_seq_one_letter_code
_entity_poly.pdbx_strand_id
1 'polypeptide(L)' 'MTRGLGSVAWPGLKCLAEGGPEPSRLRVALGQSIAGEPPKTGGTLVALRRSRLVGADLDLRRPREEGRQVAI' A
#
# COMPACT_ATOMS: atom_id res chain seq x y z
N MET A 1 6.71 29.20 -17.09
CA MET A 1 5.78 28.16 -17.60
C MET A 1 5.54 27.12 -16.51
N THR A 2 4.55 27.35 -15.65
CA THR A 2 4.15 26.44 -14.57
C THR A 2 2.96 25.60 -15.04
N ARG A 3 3.17 24.32 -15.33
CA ARG A 3 2.06 23.37 -15.51
C ARG A 3 1.73 22.77 -14.15
N GLY A 4 0.57 23.16 -13.62
CA GLY A 4 0.02 22.60 -12.39
C GLY A 4 -0.25 21.10 -12.56
N LEU A 5 0.28 20.30 -11.64
CA LEU A 5 -0.21 18.95 -11.38
C LEU A 5 -1.56 19.10 -10.67
N GLY A 6 -2.60 19.37 -11.46
CA GLY A 6 -3.98 19.25 -11.01
C GLY A 6 -4.24 17.81 -10.62
N SER A 7 -4.56 17.60 -9.34
CA SER A 7 -5.36 16.51 -8.79
C SER A 7 -5.78 15.44 -9.81
N VAL A 8 -4.93 14.44 -10.03
CA VAL A 8 -5.41 13.14 -10.53
C VAL A 8 -6.08 12.49 -9.33
N ALA A 9 -7.34 12.85 -9.10
CA ALA A 9 -8.21 12.10 -8.23
C ALA A 9 -8.42 10.75 -8.94
N TRP A 10 -7.59 9.76 -8.61
CA TRP A 10 -7.70 8.40 -9.15
C TRP A 10 -9.05 7.82 -8.69
N PRO A 11 -10.05 7.69 -9.57
CA PRO A 11 -11.39 7.27 -9.15
C PRO A 11 -11.38 5.83 -8.60
N GLY A 12 -10.46 5.00 -9.10
CA GLY A 12 -10.29 3.62 -8.64
C GLY A 12 -9.78 3.47 -7.20
N LEU A 13 -9.06 4.45 -6.64
CA LEU A 13 -8.60 4.43 -5.25
C LEU A 13 -9.78 4.59 -4.27
N LYS A 14 -10.79 5.40 -4.64
CA LYS A 14 -12.03 5.55 -3.88
C LYS A 14 -12.83 4.25 -3.85
N CYS A 15 -12.99 3.61 -5.01
CA CYS A 15 -13.70 2.34 -5.11
C CYS A 15 -13.05 1.20 -4.32
N LEU A 16 -11.73 1.23 -4.09
CA LEU A 16 -11.04 0.24 -3.25
C LEU A 16 -11.23 0.50 -1.74
N ALA A 17 -11.37 1.77 -1.36
CA ALA A 17 -11.54 2.20 0.03
C ALA A 17 -12.98 2.06 0.52
N GLU A 18 -13.95 2.23 -0.38
CA GLU A 18 -15.38 2.06 -0.12
C GLU A 18 -15.72 0.56 -0.14
N GLY A 19 -16.40 0.03 0.88
CA GLY A 19 -16.76 -1.39 0.95
C GLY A 19 -17.87 -1.77 -0.05
N GLY A 20 -17.82 -2.99 -0.60
CA GLY A 20 -18.80 -3.46 -1.57
C GLY A 20 -18.33 -4.66 -2.41
N PRO A 21 -19.21 -5.26 -3.24
CA PRO A 21 -18.88 -6.43 -4.07
C PRO A 21 -17.87 -6.11 -5.19
N GLU A 22 -17.90 -4.89 -5.73
CA GLU A 22 -16.99 -4.44 -6.79
C GLU A 22 -15.52 -4.31 -6.30
N PRO A 23 -15.24 -3.67 -5.15
CA PRO A 23 -13.90 -3.67 -4.55
C PRO A 23 -13.36 -5.06 -4.24
N SER A 24 -14.24 -6.00 -3.88
CA SER A 24 -13.83 -7.39 -3.63
C SER A 24 -13.37 -8.08 -4.92
N ARG A 25 -14.09 -7.91 -6.03
CA ARG A 25 -13.68 -8.41 -7.35
C ARG A 25 -12.37 -7.79 -7.83
N LEU A 26 -12.23 -6.47 -7.65
CA LEU A 26 -10.99 -5.75 -7.97
C LEU A 26 -9.79 -6.25 -7.15
N ARG A 27 -9.99 -6.52 -5.85
CA ARG A 27 -8.93 -7.10 -5.00
C ARG A 27 -8.55 -8.52 -5.42
N VAL A 28 -9.50 -9.35 -5.83
CA VAL A 28 -9.21 -10.70 -6.37
C VAL A 28 -8.42 -10.60 -7.66
N ALA A 29 -8.86 -9.77 -8.62
CA ALA A 29 -8.17 -9.59 -9.90
C ALA A 29 -6.76 -9.00 -9.72
N LEU A 30 -6.62 -8.00 -8.84
CA LEU A 30 -5.32 -7.43 -8.49
C LEU A 30 -4.43 -8.47 -7.82
N GLY A 31 -4.97 -9.22 -6.85
CA GLY A 31 -4.26 -10.29 -6.14
C GLY A 31 -3.71 -11.33 -7.11
N GLN A 32 -4.51 -11.77 -8.07
CA GLN A 32 -4.08 -12.69 -9.13
C GLN A 32 -2.99 -12.07 -10.03
N SER A 33 -3.09 -10.78 -10.35
CA SER A 33 -2.11 -10.07 -11.17
C SER A 33 -0.76 -9.86 -10.47
N ILE A 34 -0.73 -9.79 -9.15
CA ILE A 34 0.48 -9.54 -8.34
C ILE A 34 0.99 -10.79 -7.62
N ALA A 35 0.32 -11.94 -7.77
CA ALA A 35 0.67 -13.24 -7.17
C ALA A 35 1.93 -13.88 -7.80
N GLY A 36 2.91 -13.06 -8.17
CA GLY A 36 4.26 -13.52 -8.46
C GLY A 36 5.01 -13.90 -7.16
N GLU A 37 6.30 -14.19 -7.30
CA GLU A 37 7.17 -14.45 -6.16
C GLU A 37 7.07 -13.31 -5.12
N PRO A 38 6.89 -13.62 -3.82
CA PRO A 38 6.89 -12.60 -2.79
C PRO A 38 8.15 -11.74 -2.92
N PRO A 39 8.01 -10.40 -3.05
CA PRO A 39 9.16 -9.55 -3.21
C PRO A 39 10.09 -9.76 -2.01
N LYS A 40 11.40 -9.89 -2.29
CA LYS A 40 12.43 -10.05 -1.25
C LYS A 40 12.12 -9.12 -0.09
N THR A 41 11.91 -9.68 1.10
CA THR A 41 11.58 -8.92 2.30
C THR A 41 12.60 -7.78 2.47
N GLY A 42 12.14 -6.54 2.60
CA GLY A 42 13.00 -5.36 2.71
C GLY A 42 13.02 -4.42 1.50
N GLY A 43 12.36 -4.74 0.38
CA GLY A 43 12.26 -3.83 -0.78
C GLY A 43 11.71 -2.43 -0.44
N THR A 44 10.71 -2.36 0.44
CA THR A 44 10.17 -1.09 0.94
C THR A 44 11.22 -0.30 1.74
N LEU A 45 11.98 -0.95 2.62
CA LEU A 45 13.03 -0.28 3.40
C LEU A 45 14.17 0.21 2.50
N VAL A 46 14.52 -0.54 1.46
CA VAL A 46 15.49 -0.13 0.43
C VAL A 46 14.98 1.11 -0.32
N ALA A 47 13.71 1.14 -0.71
CA ALA A 47 13.11 2.30 -1.37
C ALA A 47 13.08 3.53 -0.46
N LEU A 48 12.68 3.37 0.81
CA LEU A 48 12.68 4.45 1.81
C LEU A 48 14.08 5.04 2.01
N ARG A 49 15.12 4.19 2.10
CA ARG A 49 16.52 4.61 2.24
C ARG A 49 17.08 5.36 1.02
N ARG A 50 16.46 5.23 -0.15
CA ARG A 50 16.80 5.97 -1.38
C ARG A 50 15.96 7.25 -1.56
N SER A 51 15.02 7.50 -0.66
CA SER A 51 14.15 8.68 -0.70
C SER A 51 14.69 9.82 0.17
N ARG A 52 14.02 10.99 0.16
CA ARG A 52 14.34 12.13 1.04
C ARG A 52 14.15 11.82 2.54
N LEU A 53 13.57 10.68 2.90
CA LEU A 53 13.47 10.20 4.28
C LEU A 53 14.79 9.60 4.81
N VAL A 54 15.85 9.55 4.01
CA VAL A 54 17.19 9.17 4.49
C VAL A 54 17.63 10.11 5.62
N GLY A 55 17.97 9.54 6.78
CA GLY A 55 18.33 10.29 7.98
C GLY A 55 17.16 10.76 8.85
N ALA A 56 15.90 10.52 8.45
CA ALA A 56 14.76 10.66 9.35
C ALA A 56 14.82 9.58 10.43
N ASP A 57 14.53 9.96 11.68
CA ASP A 57 14.39 8.99 12.76
C ASP A 57 13.08 8.22 12.57
N LEU A 58 13.20 7.01 12.01
CA LEU A 58 12.09 6.10 11.76
C LEU A 58 12.15 4.99 12.78
N ASP A 59 11.15 4.90 13.67
CA ASP A 59 11.03 3.71 14.51
C ASP A 59 10.51 2.55 13.66
N LEU A 60 11.44 1.70 13.23
CA LEU A 60 11.14 0.49 12.45
C LEU A 60 10.66 -0.66 13.34
N ARG A 61 10.66 -0.49 14.67
CA ARG A 61 10.17 -1.51 15.59
C ARG A 61 8.66 -1.42 15.63
N ARG A 62 8.00 -2.36 14.97
CA ARG A 62 6.57 -2.55 15.18
C ARG A 62 6.35 -3.33 16.47
N PRO A 63 5.68 -2.78 17.50
CA PRO A 63 5.31 -3.55 18.68
C PRO A 63 4.42 -4.74 18.28
N ARG A 64 4.65 -5.87 18.94
CA ARG A 64 3.82 -7.08 18.76
C ARG A 64 2.52 -6.87 19.53
N GLU A 65 1.43 -6.72 18.81
CA GLU A 65 0.07 -6.70 19.38
C GLU A 65 -0.58 -8.07 19.20
N GLU A 66 -1.51 -8.45 20.09
CA GLU A 66 -2.26 -9.72 20.00
C GLU A 66 -3.11 -9.84 18.73
N GLY A 67 -3.30 -8.73 18.00
CA GLY A 67 -4.11 -8.67 16.79
C GLY A 67 -5.60 -8.60 17.10
N ARG A 68 -6.39 -8.13 16.13
CA ARG A 68 -7.84 -8.13 16.24
C ARG A 68 -8.35 -9.56 16.06
N GLN A 69 -9.16 -10.07 16.99
CA GLN A 69 -9.87 -11.32 16.78
C GLN A 69 -10.82 -11.18 15.59
N VAL A 70 -10.65 -12.05 14.60
CA VAL A 70 -11.52 -12.16 13.42
C VAL A 70 -12.25 -13.49 13.54
N ALA A 71 -13.58 -13.44 13.66
CA ALA A 71 -14.39 -14.63 13.51
C ALA A 71 -14.29 -15.09 12.04
N ILE A 72 -13.89 -16.35 11.84
CA ILE A 72 -13.80 -17.00 10.53
C ILE A 72 -15.18 -17.57 10.19
#